data_AF-A0AAD3HN18-F1
#
_entry.id   AF-A0AAD3HN18-F1
#
_cell.length_a   1.000
_cell.length_b   1.000
_cell.length_c   1.000
_cell.angle_alpha   90.00
_cell.angle_beta   90.00
_cell.angle_gamma   90.00
#
_symmetry.space_group_name_H-M   'P 1'
#
loop_
_entity.id
_entity.type
_entity.pdbx_description
1 polymer ?
#
loop_
_entity_poly.entity_id
_entity_poly.type
_entity_poly.pdbx_seq_one_letter_code
_entity_poly.pdbx_strand_id
1 'polypeptide(L)'
;LPPPPPPPSPPPPPQGQQQQQQQQQQGLQQQWQQLGSTAPVNHTTPRTAAAAAAADPAAAAASTAAAPTTAPSPPPATTTTTTAATAAPSSSSSCAAPAAAPAAASPPRIFVSLAAYRDPECQWTLHSIFANAERPERVRVGVVWQVDPVADQQLVRVAGERSHPEWLDRVRHIVLPHTEAEGPCRARWLAGCLWGGEQFVLQLDSHMRLVPGWDELCIQQLAAAEELSDTGKALLSTYPL
;
A
#
# COMPACT_ATOMS: atom_id res chain seq x y z
N LEU A 1 -43.44 30.34 9.49
CA LEU A 1 -43.91 29.04 10.01
C LEU A 1 -42.67 28.23 10.40
N PRO A 2 -42.53 27.76 11.65
CA PRO A 2 -41.41 26.90 12.02
C PRO A 2 -41.53 25.51 11.37
N PRO A 3 -40.41 24.82 11.10
CA PRO A 3 -40.43 23.49 10.51
C PRO A 3 -41.04 22.46 11.49
N PRO A 4 -41.70 21.41 10.96
CA PRO A 4 -42.29 20.36 11.79
C PRO A 4 -41.22 19.57 12.54
N PRO A 5 -41.52 19.04 13.74
CA PRO A 5 -40.59 18.23 14.50
C PRO A 5 -40.24 16.92 13.75
N PRO A 6 -39.02 16.39 13.95
CA PRO A 6 -38.60 15.16 13.31
C PRO A 6 -39.43 13.95 13.78
N PRO A 7 -39.62 12.94 12.92
CA PRO A 7 -40.35 11.73 13.28
C PRO A 7 -39.63 10.92 14.37
N PRO A 8 -40.37 10.16 15.20
CA PRO A 8 -39.78 9.32 16.24
C PRO A 8 -38.92 8.20 15.63
N SER A 9 -37.80 7.89 16.30
CA SER A 9 -36.90 6.82 15.90
C SER A 9 -37.61 5.46 15.89
N PRO A 10 -37.29 4.57 14.93
CA PRO A 10 -37.88 3.24 14.86
C PRO A 10 -37.53 2.41 16.10
N PRO A 11 -38.43 1.51 16.55
CA PRO A 11 -38.16 0.64 17.68
C PRO A 11 -36.99 -0.31 17.37
N PRO A 12 -36.18 -0.69 18.38
CA PRO A 12 -35.08 -1.62 18.18
C PRO A 12 -35.62 -2.97 17.67
N PRO A 13 -34.85 -3.68 16.81
CA PRO A 13 -35.27 -4.96 16.28
C PRO A 13 -35.46 -5.98 17.42
N PRO A 14 -36.42 -6.91 17.29
CA PRO A 14 -36.66 -7.93 18.30
C PRO A 14 -35.40 -8.75 18.56
N GLN A 15 -35.18 -9.18 19.81
CA GLN A 15 -33.93 -9.83 20.27
C GLN A 15 -33.48 -11.01 19.37
N GLY A 16 -34.42 -11.75 18.79
CA GLY A 16 -34.11 -12.84 17.83
C GLY A 16 -33.44 -12.36 16.54
N GLN A 17 -33.81 -11.18 16.02
CA GLN A 17 -33.15 -10.59 14.84
C GLN A 17 -31.75 -10.06 15.18
N GLN A 18 -31.54 -9.52 16.39
CA GLN A 18 -30.20 -9.10 16.83
C GLN A 18 -29.26 -10.30 16.97
N GLN A 19 -29.74 -11.41 17.52
CA GLN A 19 -28.95 -12.65 17.61
C GLN A 19 -28.61 -13.21 16.24
N GLN A 20 -29.56 -13.18 15.28
CA GLN A 20 -29.31 -13.65 13.93
C GLN A 20 -28.31 -12.76 13.18
N GLN A 21 -28.37 -11.44 13.37
CA GLN A 21 -27.37 -10.51 12.83
C GLN A 21 -25.99 -10.73 13.46
N GLN A 22 -25.91 -10.97 14.77
CA GLN A 22 -24.64 -11.30 15.42
C GLN A 22 -24.06 -12.62 14.91
N GLN A 23 -24.89 -13.65 14.73
CA GLN A 23 -24.44 -14.93 14.17
C GLN A 23 -23.97 -14.79 12.72
N GLN A 24 -24.64 -13.98 11.90
CA GLN A 24 -24.16 -13.68 10.55
C GLN A 24 -22.84 -12.91 10.57
N GLN A 25 -22.68 -11.93 11.46
CA GLN A 25 -21.42 -11.21 11.63
C GLN A 25 -20.28 -12.12 12.10
N GLN A 26 -20.54 -13.05 13.02
CA GLN A 26 -19.56 -14.05 13.47
C GLN A 26 -19.21 -15.03 12.36
N GLY A 27 -20.19 -15.51 11.58
CA GLY A 27 -19.95 -16.38 10.44
C GLY A 27 -19.11 -15.71 9.35
N LEU A 28 -19.41 -14.44 9.06
CA LEU A 28 -18.59 -13.62 8.15
C LEU A 28 -17.17 -13.45 8.69
N GLN A 29 -16.99 -13.10 9.98
CA GLN A 29 -15.66 -12.99 10.59
C GLN A 29 -14.84 -14.28 10.49
N GLN A 30 -15.47 -15.45 10.68
CA GLN A 30 -14.79 -16.74 10.49
C GLN A 30 -14.41 -16.99 9.03
N GLN A 31 -15.29 -16.62 8.09
CA GLN A 31 -14.99 -16.71 6.65
C GLN A 31 -13.84 -15.77 6.24
N TRP A 32 -13.79 -14.57 6.84
CA TRP A 32 -12.69 -13.61 6.67
C TRP A 32 -11.36 -14.15 7.19
N GLN A 33 -11.34 -14.79 8.35
CA GLN A 33 -10.14 -15.43 8.89
C GLN A 33 -9.64 -16.57 7.99
N GLN A 34 -10.56 -17.31 7.35
CA GLN A 34 -10.21 -18.38 6.42
C GLN A 34 -9.63 -17.86 5.10
N LEU A 35 -10.18 -16.76 4.56
CA LEU A 35 -9.67 -16.11 3.35
C LEU A 35 -8.31 -15.43 3.57
N GLY A 36 -8.05 -14.91 4.78
CA GLY A 36 -6.74 -14.36 5.16
C GLY A 36 -5.68 -15.43 5.50
N SER A 37 -6.08 -16.70 5.68
CA SER A 37 -5.20 -17.80 6.11
C SER A 37 -4.75 -18.70 4.95
N THR A 38 -4.98 -18.36 3.68
CA THR A 38 -4.35 -19.06 2.56
C THR A 38 -2.86 -18.71 2.54
N ALA A 39 -2.07 -19.49 3.28
CA ALA A 39 -0.62 -19.45 3.23
C ALA A 39 -0.13 -19.71 1.79
N PRO A 40 0.94 -19.05 1.34
CA PRO A 40 1.52 -19.35 0.04
C PRO A 40 1.92 -20.83 -0.02
N VAL A 41 1.56 -21.50 -1.10
CA VAL A 41 1.99 -22.87 -1.40
C VAL A 41 3.49 -22.83 -1.67
N ASN A 42 4.29 -22.98 -0.61
CA ASN A 42 5.73 -23.06 -0.69
C ASN A 42 6.12 -24.42 -1.28
N HIS A 43 6.49 -24.45 -2.56
CA HIS A 43 7.31 -25.52 -3.12
C HIS A 43 8.67 -25.51 -2.43
N THR A 44 8.83 -26.36 -1.42
CA THR A 44 10.05 -26.49 -0.63
C THR A 44 11.07 -27.35 -1.37
N THR A 45 12.26 -26.81 -1.63
CA THR A 45 13.50 -27.60 -1.77
C THR A 45 14.39 -27.25 -0.58
N PRO A 46 15.04 -28.22 0.09
CA PRO A 46 15.57 -27.99 1.43
C PRO A 46 17.00 -27.44 1.39
N ARG A 47 17.32 -26.50 2.30
CA ARG A 47 18.71 -26.36 2.77
C ARG A 47 18.79 -25.79 4.20
N THR A 48 19.18 -26.70 5.09
CA THR A 48 19.95 -26.56 6.35
C THR A 48 19.62 -25.47 7.37
N ALA A 49 19.39 -25.98 8.58
CA ALA A 49 19.21 -25.32 9.88
C ALA A 49 20.31 -24.34 10.31
N ALA A 50 19.88 -23.30 11.05
CA ALA A 50 20.53 -22.84 12.27
C ALA A 50 19.48 -22.27 13.24
N ALA A 51 19.47 -22.83 14.45
CA ALA A 51 18.69 -22.52 15.67
C ALA A 51 19.10 -21.17 16.30
N ALA A 52 18.50 -20.56 17.34
CA ALA A 52 17.22 -20.55 18.08
C ALA A 52 17.37 -19.49 19.22
N ALA A 53 16.27 -19.17 19.92
CA ALA A 53 16.08 -18.49 21.24
C ALA A 53 15.42 -17.09 21.17
N ALA A 54 14.13 -16.88 21.54
CA ALA A 54 13.44 -16.91 22.86
C ALA A 54 13.76 -15.68 23.76
N ALA A 55 12.88 -14.97 24.48
CA ALA A 55 11.41 -14.85 24.64
C ALA A 55 11.09 -13.63 25.58
N ASP A 56 10.02 -12.84 25.29
CA ASP A 56 8.96 -12.23 26.16
C ASP A 56 9.29 -11.36 27.45
N PRO A 57 8.31 -10.69 28.15
CA PRO A 57 7.67 -9.39 27.85
C PRO A 57 7.48 -8.45 29.10
N ALA A 58 6.89 -7.23 28.97
CA ALA A 58 6.21 -6.38 30.01
C ALA A 58 6.32 -4.87 29.66
N ALA A 59 5.43 -3.92 29.97
CA ALA A 59 4.12 -3.86 30.61
C ALA A 59 3.50 -2.47 30.32
N ALA A 60 2.17 -2.39 30.43
CA ALA A 60 1.35 -1.19 30.28
C ALA A 60 1.41 -0.23 31.49
N ALA A 61 1.13 1.07 31.27
CA ALA A 61 0.31 1.90 32.18
C ALA A 61 -0.10 3.22 31.50
N ALA A 62 -1.36 3.61 31.75
CA ALA A 62 -2.10 4.73 31.17
C ALA A 62 -1.78 6.10 31.82
N SER A 63 -2.28 7.21 31.22
CA SER A 63 -3.15 8.21 31.89
C SER A 63 -3.21 9.58 31.16
N THR A 64 -4.42 9.91 30.70
CA THR A 64 -5.16 11.19 30.82
C THR A 64 -4.77 12.48 30.06
N ALA A 65 -5.77 12.92 29.28
CA ALA A 65 -6.19 14.23 28.77
C ALA A 65 -5.50 15.54 29.21
N ALA A 66 -5.26 16.44 28.24
CA ALA A 66 -5.86 17.79 28.12
C ALA A 66 -5.26 18.57 26.93
N ALA A 67 -6.11 19.27 26.17
CA ALA A 67 -5.76 20.29 25.16
C ALA A 67 -6.05 21.71 25.74
N PRO A 68 -5.89 22.81 24.99
CA PRO A 68 -4.74 23.31 24.23
C PRO A 68 -4.39 24.77 24.61
N THR A 69 -3.13 25.22 24.44
CA THR A 69 -2.78 26.65 24.58
C THR A 69 -1.66 27.07 23.61
N THR A 70 -2.05 27.90 22.66
CA THR A 70 -1.39 29.12 22.12
C THR A 70 0.02 29.04 21.51
N ALA A 71 0.07 29.50 20.25
CA ALA A 71 1.25 29.79 19.44
C ALA A 71 2.20 30.84 20.06
N PRO A 72 3.50 30.79 19.74
CA PRO A 72 4.40 31.94 19.90
C PRO A 72 4.91 32.47 18.55
N SER A 73 4.88 33.79 18.39
CA SER A 73 5.75 34.56 17.48
C SER A 73 6.86 35.22 18.30
N PRO A 74 8.08 35.34 17.75
CA PRO A 74 8.88 36.55 18.02
C PRO A 74 9.52 37.20 16.76
N PRO A 75 9.80 38.53 16.79
CA PRO A 75 10.43 39.31 15.72
C PRO A 75 11.99 39.42 15.81
N PRO A 76 12.68 40.09 14.86
CA PRO A 76 14.09 39.84 14.49
C PRO A 76 15.07 40.96 14.91
N ALA A 77 16.39 40.72 14.68
CA ALA A 77 17.54 41.65 14.52
C ALA A 77 18.79 41.15 15.31
N THR A 78 20.08 41.28 14.95
CA THR A 78 20.88 41.56 13.73
C THR A 78 22.37 41.32 14.14
N THR A 79 23.26 40.90 13.21
CA THR A 79 24.74 41.19 13.14
C THR A 79 25.68 40.65 14.26
N THR A 80 26.95 40.21 14.08
CA THR A 80 27.97 40.19 12.99
C THR A 80 29.14 39.23 13.38
N THR A 81 29.93 38.80 12.38
CA THR A 81 31.42 38.64 12.37
C THR A 81 32.12 37.35 12.84
N THR A 82 32.62 36.62 11.83
CA THR A 82 34.00 36.10 11.58
C THR A 82 34.75 35.25 12.61
N THR A 83 35.22 34.06 12.18
CA THR A 83 36.66 33.67 12.02
C THR A 83 36.79 32.25 11.44
N ALA A 84 37.88 32.03 10.71
CA ALA A 84 38.15 30.96 9.77
C ALA A 84 38.75 29.65 10.33
N ALA A 85 38.76 28.64 9.43
CA ALA A 85 39.74 27.56 9.23
C ALA A 85 39.67 26.30 10.11
N THR A 86 39.48 25.14 9.47
CA THR A 86 40.52 24.08 9.27
C THR A 86 39.89 22.82 8.66
N ALA A 87 40.56 22.24 7.65
CA ALA A 87 40.19 20.99 6.97
C ALA A 87 40.79 19.74 7.66
N ALA A 88 40.06 18.62 7.66
CA ALA A 88 40.57 17.24 7.53
C ALA A 88 39.39 16.23 7.50
N PRO A 89 39.57 15.02 6.91
CA PRO A 89 38.49 14.22 6.34
C PRO A 89 37.97 13.11 7.28
N SER A 90 36.75 12.65 7.06
CA SER A 90 36.26 11.40 7.65
C SER A 90 35.35 10.67 6.67
N SER A 91 35.95 9.67 6.04
CA SER A 91 35.34 8.57 5.31
C SER A 91 34.39 7.77 6.22
N SER A 92 33.16 7.54 5.78
CA SER A 92 32.41 6.34 6.18
C SER A 92 31.45 5.89 5.08
N SER A 93 31.87 4.82 4.42
CA SER A 93 31.14 3.76 3.74
C SER A 93 29.72 4.05 3.24
N SER A 94 29.67 4.39 1.95
CA SER A 94 28.51 4.10 1.10
C SER A 94 28.29 2.59 1.03
N CYS A 95 27.11 2.13 1.43
CA CYS A 95 26.65 0.78 1.14
C CYS A 95 26.30 0.71 -0.35
N ALA A 96 27.31 0.44 -1.19
CA ALA A 96 27.11 0.13 -2.59
C ALA A 96 26.48 -1.27 -2.69
N ALA A 97 25.19 -1.32 -3.03
CA ALA A 97 24.56 -2.56 -3.50
C ALA A 97 25.32 -3.04 -4.75
N PRO A 98 25.68 -4.33 -4.84
CA PRO A 98 26.46 -4.83 -5.98
C PRO A 98 25.63 -4.73 -7.26
N ALA A 99 26.18 -4.01 -8.24
CA ALA A 99 25.69 -3.98 -9.61
C ALA A 99 25.90 -5.37 -10.24
N ALA A 100 24.85 -6.17 -10.27
CA ALA A 100 24.82 -7.44 -11.00
C ALA A 100 24.54 -7.15 -12.48
N ALA A 101 25.53 -7.41 -13.34
CA ALA A 101 25.37 -7.43 -14.80
C ALA A 101 24.43 -8.59 -15.24
N PRO A 102 23.74 -8.48 -16.39
CA PRO A 102 22.49 -9.18 -16.62
C PRO A 102 22.72 -10.63 -17.07
N ALA A 103 22.29 -11.58 -16.23
CA ALA A 103 22.01 -12.94 -16.68
C ALA A 103 20.81 -12.89 -17.65
N ALA A 104 20.92 -13.59 -18.79
CA ALA A 104 19.91 -13.78 -19.84
C ALA A 104 18.52 -13.22 -19.48
N ALA A 105 18.28 -11.98 -19.91
CA ALA A 105 17.29 -11.11 -19.28
C ALA A 105 15.88 -11.66 -19.46
N SER A 106 15.29 -12.14 -18.36
CA SER A 106 13.84 -12.23 -18.25
C SER A 106 13.24 -10.88 -18.60
N PRO A 107 12.07 -10.81 -19.25
CA PRO A 107 11.46 -9.53 -19.59
C PRO A 107 11.32 -8.65 -18.34
N PRO A 108 11.58 -7.34 -18.46
CA PRO A 108 11.53 -6.42 -17.33
C PRO A 108 10.15 -6.50 -16.66
N ARG A 109 10.13 -6.70 -15.35
CA ARG A 109 8.89 -6.80 -14.56
C ARG A 109 8.66 -5.54 -13.75
N ILE A 110 7.39 -5.14 -13.68
CA ILE A 110 6.95 -3.95 -12.95
C ILE A 110 6.04 -4.39 -11.81
N PHE A 111 6.35 -3.94 -10.59
CA PHE A 111 5.47 -4.05 -9.44
C PHE A 111 4.71 -2.73 -9.24
N VAL A 112 3.39 -2.79 -9.27
CA VAL A 112 2.51 -1.65 -9.01
C VAL A 112 1.98 -1.74 -7.59
N SER A 113 2.24 -0.71 -6.79
CA SER A 113 1.77 -0.58 -5.41
C SER A 113 0.51 0.29 -5.36
N LEU A 114 -0.58 -0.26 -4.83
CA LEU A 114 -1.88 0.39 -4.67
C LEU A 114 -2.36 0.34 -3.23
N ALA A 115 -2.89 1.45 -2.74
CA ALA A 115 -3.60 1.54 -1.48
C ALA A 115 -5.01 2.09 -1.72
N ALA A 116 -6.03 1.35 -1.31
CA ALA A 116 -7.43 1.68 -1.52
C ALA A 116 -8.17 1.75 -0.19
N TYR A 117 -8.67 2.93 0.16
CA TYR A 117 -9.50 3.14 1.34
C TYR A 117 -10.96 3.34 0.93
N ARG A 118 -11.78 2.32 1.15
CA ARG A 118 -13.21 2.28 0.81
C ARG A 118 -13.52 2.82 -0.60
N ASP A 119 -12.61 2.57 -1.54
CA ASP A 119 -12.63 3.20 -2.87
C ASP A 119 -13.26 2.26 -3.91
N PRO A 120 -14.44 2.62 -4.48
CA PRO A 120 -15.06 1.82 -5.54
C PRO A 120 -14.34 1.89 -6.87
N GLU A 121 -13.43 2.85 -7.09
CA GLU A 121 -12.74 3.02 -8.36
C GLU A 121 -11.53 2.08 -8.51
N CYS A 122 -11.05 1.48 -7.42
CA CYS A 122 -9.85 0.64 -7.43
C CYS A 122 -9.97 -0.57 -8.37
N GLN A 123 -11.15 -1.17 -8.46
CA GLN A 123 -11.42 -2.24 -9.43
C GLN A 123 -11.20 -1.79 -10.88
N TRP A 124 -11.53 -0.53 -11.20
CA TRP A 124 -11.40 0.02 -12.56
C TRP A 124 -9.98 0.49 -12.85
N THR A 125 -9.27 0.98 -11.84
CA THR A 125 -7.84 1.24 -11.94
C THR A 125 -7.07 -0.04 -12.20
N LEU A 126 -7.38 -1.08 -11.43
CA LEU A 126 -6.89 -2.42 -11.66
C LEU A 126 -7.17 -2.85 -13.11
N HIS A 127 -8.41 -2.77 -13.58
CA HIS A 127 -8.74 -3.14 -14.96
C HIS A 127 -7.91 -2.34 -15.98
N SER A 128 -7.80 -1.02 -15.78
CA SER A 128 -7.03 -0.13 -16.66
C SER A 128 -5.55 -0.48 -16.69
N ILE A 129 -4.94 -0.85 -15.56
CA ILE A 129 -3.52 -1.26 -15.49
C ILE A 129 -3.24 -2.41 -16.46
N PHE A 130 -4.10 -3.43 -16.48
CA PHE A 130 -3.87 -4.62 -17.30
C PHE A 130 -4.38 -4.48 -18.72
N ALA A 131 -5.54 -3.83 -18.92
CA ALA A 131 -6.11 -3.63 -20.25
C ALA A 131 -5.26 -2.70 -21.12
N ASN A 132 -4.59 -1.72 -20.51
CA ASN A 132 -3.80 -0.72 -21.22
C ASN A 132 -2.29 -0.99 -21.19
N ALA A 133 -1.84 -2.10 -20.57
CA ALA A 133 -0.44 -2.50 -20.66
C ALA A 133 -0.15 -3.13 -22.02
N GLU A 134 0.97 -2.76 -22.64
CA GLU A 134 1.50 -3.39 -23.84
C GLU A 134 1.87 -4.86 -23.56
N ARG A 135 2.41 -5.14 -22.36
CA ARG A 135 2.77 -6.48 -21.91
C ARG A 135 2.20 -6.80 -20.53
N PRO A 136 0.90 -7.13 -20.42
CA PRO A 136 0.24 -7.40 -19.14
C PRO A 136 0.92 -8.51 -18.32
N GLU A 137 1.62 -9.45 -18.97
CA GLU A 137 2.33 -10.54 -18.32
C GLU A 137 3.49 -10.09 -17.42
N ARG A 138 4.06 -8.91 -17.66
CA ARG A 138 5.19 -8.35 -16.89
C ARG A 138 4.75 -7.60 -15.64
N VAL A 139 3.47 -7.26 -15.55
CA VAL A 139 2.91 -6.46 -14.47
C VAL A 139 2.53 -7.36 -13.30
N ARG A 140 2.89 -6.96 -12.09
CA ARG A 140 2.44 -7.53 -10.83
C ARG A 140 1.89 -6.39 -9.98
N VAL A 141 0.79 -6.63 -9.27
CA VAL A 141 0.15 -5.57 -8.47
C VAL A 141 0.05 -6.01 -7.02
N GLY A 142 0.42 -5.12 -6.10
CA GLY A 142 0.17 -5.26 -4.67
C GLY A 142 -0.92 -4.27 -4.26
N VAL A 143 -2.06 -4.77 -3.75
CA VAL A 143 -3.20 -3.92 -3.36
C VAL A 143 -3.51 -4.08 -1.89
N VAL A 144 -3.60 -2.96 -1.18
CA VAL A 144 -4.12 -2.94 0.20
C VAL A 144 -5.53 -2.39 0.18
N TRP A 145 -6.50 -3.21 0.56
CA TRP A 145 -7.91 -2.85 0.69
C TRP A 145 -8.23 -2.52 2.14
N GLN A 146 -8.61 -1.29 2.40
CA GLN A 146 -9.10 -0.85 3.71
C GLN A 146 -10.61 -0.63 3.59
N VAL A 147 -11.38 -1.64 3.95
CA VAL A 147 -12.81 -1.74 3.59
C VAL A 147 -13.69 -2.06 4.79
N ASP A 148 -14.98 -1.77 4.68
CA ASP A 148 -15.98 -2.31 5.60
C ASP A 148 -16.30 -3.76 5.23
N PRO A 149 -16.12 -4.73 6.15
CA PRO A 149 -16.35 -6.14 5.87
C PRO A 149 -17.77 -6.48 5.39
N VAL A 150 -18.75 -5.63 5.73
CA VAL A 150 -20.17 -5.81 5.39
C VAL A 150 -20.59 -4.86 4.29
N ALA A 151 -20.40 -3.55 4.49
CA ALA A 151 -20.89 -2.53 3.56
C ALA A 151 -20.12 -2.51 2.23
N ASP A 152 -18.84 -2.86 2.24
CA ASP A 152 -17.94 -2.73 1.10
C ASP A 152 -17.49 -4.09 0.54
N GLN A 153 -18.17 -5.18 0.91
CA GLN A 153 -17.81 -6.55 0.51
C GLN A 153 -17.65 -6.71 -1.01
N GLN A 154 -18.40 -5.92 -1.80
CA GLN A 154 -18.32 -5.96 -3.25
C GLN A 154 -17.02 -5.38 -3.80
N LEU A 155 -16.38 -4.43 -3.11
CA LEU A 155 -15.18 -3.76 -3.61
C LEU A 155 -14.01 -4.73 -3.73
N VAL A 156 -13.86 -5.62 -2.75
CA VAL A 156 -12.81 -6.65 -2.74
C VAL A 156 -13.12 -7.76 -3.74
N ARG A 157 -14.40 -8.12 -3.91
CA ARG A 157 -14.82 -9.20 -4.81
C ARG A 157 -14.59 -8.89 -6.28
N VAL A 158 -14.80 -7.64 -6.71
CA VAL A 158 -14.59 -7.30 -8.13
C VAL A 158 -13.11 -7.31 -8.50
N ALA A 159 -12.22 -7.05 -7.55
CA ALA A 159 -10.78 -7.23 -7.75
C ALA A 159 -10.33 -8.71 -7.76
N GLY A 160 -11.22 -9.64 -7.39
CA GLY A 160 -10.85 -10.99 -6.92
C GLY A 160 -11.47 -12.18 -7.67
N GLU A 161 -12.68 -12.10 -8.21
CA GLU A 161 -13.43 -13.36 -8.37
C GLU A 161 -14.30 -13.52 -9.61
N ARG A 162 -14.64 -12.45 -10.36
CA ARG A 162 -15.68 -12.58 -11.40
C ARG A 162 -15.46 -11.88 -12.73
N SER A 163 -14.69 -10.80 -12.79
CA SER A 163 -14.68 -9.98 -14.01
C SER A 163 -13.58 -10.35 -14.98
N HIS A 164 -12.45 -10.87 -14.50
CA HIS A 164 -11.25 -11.07 -15.30
C HIS A 164 -10.35 -12.13 -14.63
N PRO A 165 -10.42 -13.42 -14.99
CA PRO A 165 -9.58 -14.47 -14.41
C PRO A 165 -8.09 -14.33 -14.74
N GLU A 166 -7.76 -13.71 -15.87
CA GLU A 166 -6.46 -13.77 -16.52
C GLU A 166 -5.31 -13.08 -15.78
N TRP A 167 -5.59 -12.24 -14.80
CA TRP A 167 -4.66 -11.34 -14.10
C TRP A 167 -4.73 -11.53 -12.58
N LEU A 168 -5.67 -12.34 -12.07
CA LEU A 168 -5.81 -12.62 -10.66
C LEU A 168 -4.55 -13.21 -10.04
N ASP A 169 -3.89 -14.13 -10.76
CA ASP A 169 -2.61 -14.72 -10.35
C ASP A 169 -1.46 -13.69 -10.26
N ARG A 170 -1.68 -12.46 -10.75
CA ARG A 170 -0.70 -11.36 -10.76
C ARG A 170 -1.02 -10.28 -9.73
N VAL A 171 -2.14 -10.41 -9.02
CA VAL A 171 -2.56 -9.49 -7.96
C VAL A 171 -2.31 -10.13 -6.60
N ARG A 172 -1.44 -9.52 -5.81
CA ARG A 172 -1.25 -9.82 -4.39
C ARG A 172 -2.06 -8.80 -3.60
N HIS A 173 -2.79 -9.23 -2.59
CA HIS A 173 -3.57 -8.29 -1.79
C HIS A 173 -3.47 -8.51 -0.28
N ILE A 174 -3.73 -7.43 0.45
CA ILE A 174 -4.00 -7.44 1.89
C ILE A 174 -5.36 -6.78 2.05
N VAL A 175 -6.23 -7.37 2.87
CA VAL A 175 -7.53 -6.77 3.21
C VAL A 175 -7.55 -6.49 4.70
N LEU A 176 -7.89 -5.25 5.06
CA LEU A 176 -7.97 -4.75 6.42
C LEU A 176 -9.33 -4.07 6.64
N PRO A 177 -9.89 -4.14 7.85
CA PRO A 177 -11.01 -3.29 8.22
C PRO A 177 -10.65 -1.79 8.10
N HIS A 178 -11.55 -0.96 7.59
CA HIS A 178 -11.33 0.49 7.53
C HIS A 178 -11.07 1.12 8.90
N THR A 179 -11.60 0.53 9.97
CA THR A 179 -11.41 0.99 11.36
C THR A 179 -9.97 0.84 11.84
N GLU A 180 -9.17 0.00 11.20
CA GLU A 180 -7.75 -0.21 11.49
C GLU A 180 -6.84 0.64 10.57
N ALA A 181 -7.42 1.56 9.79
CA ALA A 181 -6.65 2.41 8.90
C ALA A 181 -5.88 3.49 9.67
N GLU A 182 -4.55 3.36 9.67
CA GLU A 182 -3.61 4.34 10.24
C GLU A 182 -3.18 5.41 9.21
N GLY A 183 -3.97 5.60 8.15
CA GLY A 183 -3.71 6.54 7.07
C GLY A 183 -2.89 5.99 5.89
N PRO A 184 -2.63 6.84 4.88
CA PRO A 184 -2.11 6.41 3.58
C PRO A 184 -0.65 5.92 3.63
N CYS A 185 0.17 6.43 4.55
CA CYS A 185 1.56 5.99 4.69
C CYS A 185 1.66 4.53 5.11
N ARG A 186 0.82 4.11 6.07
CA ARG A 186 0.76 2.72 6.52
C ARG A 186 0.29 1.79 5.40
N ALA A 187 -0.74 2.21 4.67
CA ALA A 187 -1.27 1.43 3.55
C ALA A 187 -0.24 1.26 2.42
N ARG A 188 0.50 2.33 2.05
CA ARG A 188 1.59 2.24 1.06
C ARG A 188 2.74 1.37 1.53
N TRP A 189 3.09 1.44 2.82
CA TRP A 189 4.10 0.55 3.40
C TRP A 189 3.68 -0.93 3.30
N LEU A 190 2.44 -1.24 3.68
CA LEU A 190 1.87 -2.59 3.55
C LEU A 190 1.86 -3.07 2.10
N ALA A 191 1.47 -2.19 1.16
CA ALA A 191 1.49 -2.52 -0.27
C ALA A 191 2.93 -2.78 -0.75
N GLY A 192 3.91 -2.02 -0.26
CA GLY A 192 5.33 -2.26 -0.50
C GLY A 192 5.83 -3.62 0.02
N CYS A 193 5.28 -4.13 1.12
CA CYS A 193 5.61 -5.46 1.63
C CYS A 193 5.14 -6.60 0.69
N LEU A 194 4.28 -6.32 -0.28
CA LEU A 194 3.85 -7.29 -1.30
C LEU A 194 4.81 -7.37 -2.50
N TRP A 195 5.86 -6.55 -2.53
CA TRP A 195 6.90 -6.61 -3.55
C TRP A 195 7.66 -7.95 -3.48
N GLY A 196 7.94 -8.54 -4.64
CA GLY A 196 8.47 -9.89 -4.78
C GLY A 196 9.77 -9.95 -5.58
N GLY A 197 10.52 -8.84 -5.66
CA GLY A 197 11.76 -8.78 -6.44
C GLY A 197 11.57 -8.39 -7.90
N GLU A 198 10.47 -7.72 -8.24
CA GLU A 198 10.30 -7.09 -9.55
C GLU A 198 11.31 -5.94 -9.76
N GLN A 199 11.76 -5.73 -11.01
CA GLN A 199 12.84 -4.81 -11.34
C GLN A 199 12.45 -3.34 -11.14
N PHE A 200 11.21 -3.00 -11.50
CA PHE A 200 10.68 -1.65 -11.39
C PHE A 200 9.55 -1.61 -10.38
N VAL A 201 9.44 -0.51 -9.65
CA VAL A 201 8.33 -0.25 -8.73
C VAL A 201 7.63 1.02 -9.17
N LEU A 202 6.31 0.92 -9.35
CA LEU A 202 5.44 2.03 -9.65
C LEU A 202 4.44 2.18 -8.50
N GLN A 203 4.40 3.36 -7.89
CA GLN A 203 3.39 3.67 -6.88
C GLN A 203 2.24 4.44 -7.53
N LEU A 204 1.01 3.94 -7.38
CA LEU A 204 -0.20 4.56 -7.93
C LEU A 204 -1.27 4.77 -6.86
N ASP A 205 -2.17 5.70 -7.13
CA ASP A 205 -3.41 5.86 -6.36
C ASP A 205 -4.51 4.93 -6.88
N SER A 206 -5.53 4.68 -6.05
CA SER A 206 -6.59 3.69 -6.33
C SER A 206 -7.66 4.15 -7.33
N HIS A 207 -7.63 5.37 -7.83
CA HIS A 207 -8.65 5.91 -8.76
C HIS A 207 -8.00 6.54 -10.00
N MET A 208 -7.08 5.78 -10.60
CA MET A 208 -6.33 6.18 -11.78
C MET A 208 -6.85 5.46 -13.03
N ARG A 209 -6.61 6.06 -14.21
CA ARG A 209 -6.72 5.44 -15.53
C ARG A 209 -5.41 5.69 -16.25
N LEU A 210 -4.87 4.65 -16.87
CA LEU A 210 -3.57 4.71 -17.53
C LEU A 210 -3.77 4.77 -19.04
N VAL A 211 -2.92 5.49 -19.75
CA VAL A 211 -2.88 5.42 -21.22
C VAL A 211 -2.52 4.03 -21.76
N PRO A 212 -2.95 3.70 -23.00
CA PRO A 212 -2.45 2.54 -23.72
C PRO A 212 -0.91 2.54 -23.83
N GLY A 213 -0.28 1.41 -23.55
CA GLY A 213 1.17 1.22 -23.59
C GLY A 213 1.93 1.88 -22.43
N TRP A 214 1.26 2.18 -21.30
CA TRP A 214 1.88 2.88 -20.17
C TRP A 214 3.14 2.21 -19.62
N ASP A 215 3.18 0.87 -19.61
CA ASP A 215 4.27 0.09 -19.03
C ASP A 215 5.56 0.29 -19.81
N GLU A 216 5.47 0.24 -21.13
CA GLU A 216 6.60 0.46 -22.04
C GLU A 216 7.01 1.94 -22.02
N LEU A 217 6.05 2.86 -22.00
CA LEU A 217 6.30 4.30 -21.90
C LEU A 217 7.07 4.66 -20.63
N CYS A 218 6.67 4.13 -19.47
CA CYS A 218 7.36 4.39 -18.21
C CYS A 218 8.79 3.84 -18.22
N ILE A 219 9.02 2.64 -18.77
CA ILE A 219 10.37 2.05 -18.88
C ILE A 219 11.25 2.92 -19.79
N GLN A 220 10.74 3.35 -20.95
CA GLN A 220 11.48 4.19 -21.89
C GLN A 220 11.81 5.56 -21.29
N GLN A 221 10.85 6.19 -20.62
CA GLN A 221 11.06 7.47 -19.94
C GLN A 221 12.08 7.36 -18.81
N LEU A 222 12.03 6.28 -18.03
CA LEU A 222 13.00 6.04 -16.97
C LEU A 222 14.41 5.83 -17.54
N ALA A 223 14.56 5.01 -18.58
CA ALA A 223 15.85 4.79 -19.24
C ALA A 223 16.43 6.09 -19.80
N ALA A 224 15.62 6.91 -20.48
CA ALA A 224 16.04 8.22 -20.97
C ALA A 224 16.46 9.15 -19.82
N ALA A 225 15.75 9.13 -18.69
CA ALA A 225 16.10 9.93 -17.51
C ALA A 225 17.40 9.44 -16.85
N GLU A 226 17.67 8.14 -16.85
CA GLU A 226 18.91 7.56 -16.35
C GLU A 226 20.11 7.92 -17.24
N GLU A 227 19.95 7.93 -18.56
CA GLU A 227 20.98 8.39 -19.50
C GLU A 227 21.35 9.86 -19.31
N LEU A 228 20.37 10.69 -18.93
CA LEU A 228 20.58 12.11 -18.63
C LEU A 228 21.14 12.36 -17.22
N SER A 229 21.14 11.35 -16.36
CA SER A 229 21.57 11.48 -14.96
C SER A 229 23.06 11.18 -14.81
N ASP A 230 23.81 12.12 -14.21
CA ASP A 230 25.23 11.92 -13.88
C ASP A 230 25.47 10.71 -12.96
N THR A 231 24.46 10.32 -12.19
CA THR A 231 24.54 9.19 -11.24
C THR A 231 24.08 7.85 -11.84
N GLY A 232 23.52 7.87 -13.06
CA GLY A 232 22.88 6.71 -13.68
C GLY A 232 21.63 6.22 -12.94
N LYS A 233 21.07 7.02 -12.03
CA LYS A 233 19.83 6.73 -11.30
C LYS A 233 18.84 7.87 -11.53
N ALA A 234 17.59 7.52 -11.76
CA ALA A 234 16.51 8.48 -11.91
C ALA A 234 15.24 8.01 -11.17
N LEU A 235 14.39 8.97 -10.81
CA LEU A 235 13.04 8.72 -10.31
C LEU A 235 12.07 9.43 -11.24
N LEU A 236 11.17 8.67 -11.86
CA LEU A 236 10.11 9.22 -12.69
C LEU A 236 8.94 9.63 -11.80
N SER A 237 8.55 10.90 -11.87
CA SER A 237 7.33 11.42 -11.26
C SER A 237 6.49 12.10 -12.32
N THR A 238 5.26 11.65 -12.51
CA THR A 238 4.31 12.26 -13.43
C THR A 238 2.89 12.23 -12.85
N TYR A 239 2.07 13.19 -13.25
CA TYR A 239 0.61 13.05 -13.14
C TYR A 239 0.15 11.96 -14.11
N PRO A 240 -1.02 11.31 -13.88
CA PRO A 240 -1.48 10.20 -14.71
C PRO A 240 -1.47 10.61 -16.18
N LEU A 241 -0.74 9.83 -16.98
CA LEU A 241 -0.74 9.89 -18.44
C LEU A 241 -2.03 9.27 -18.96
#